data_AF-A0A7K3PR58-F1
#
_entry.id   AF-A0A7K3PR58-F1
#
_cell.length_a   1.000
_cell.length_b   1.000
_cell.length_c   1.000
_cell.angle_alpha   90.00
_cell.angle_beta   90.00
_cell.angle_gamma   90.00
#
_symmetry.space_group_name_H-M   'P 1'
#
loop_
_entity.id
_entity.type
_entity.pdbx_description
1 polymer ?
#
loop_
_entity_poly.entity_id
_entity_poly.type
_entity_poly.pdbx_seq_one_letter_code
_entity_poly.pdbx_strand_id
1 'polypeptide(L)' 'VQMCDAFNIPIITLLDVPGFLPGVDQEHGGIIRHGAKLLYAYCNATVPRISLILRKAYGGAYIVMDSQSIGADLTYA' A
#
# COMPACT_ATOMS: atom_id res chain seq x y z
N VAL A 1 0.56 -9.20 0.52
CA VAL A 1 -0.83 -8.85 0.90
C VAL A 1 -1.77 -10.01 0.63
N GLN A 2 -2.10 -10.35 -0.63
CA GLN A 2 -3.06 -11.43 -0.95
C GLN A 2 -2.74 -12.78 -0.30
N MET A 3 -1.46 -13.17 -0.19
CA MET A 3 -1.08 -14.39 0.52
C MET A 3 -1.48 -14.33 2.00
N CYS A 4 -1.13 -13.24 2.70
CA CYS A 4 -1.48 -13.08 4.12
C CYS A 4 -3.00 -13.11 4.31
N ASP A 5 -3.74 -12.41 3.44
CA ASP A 5 -5.19 -12.36 3.44
C ASP A 5 -5.81 -13.76 3.25
N ALA A 6 -5.32 -14.53 2.26
CA ALA A 6 -5.80 -15.89 1.98
C ALA A 6 -5.59 -16.88 3.14
N PHE A 7 -4.63 -16.61 4.03
CA PHE A 7 -4.34 -17.43 5.20
C PHE A 7 -4.79 -16.80 6.53
N ASN A 8 -5.63 -15.76 6.48
CA ASN A 8 -6.14 -15.05 7.65
C ASN A 8 -5.04 -14.45 8.56
N ILE A 9 -3.91 -14.05 7.97
CA ILE A 9 -2.79 -13.45 8.69
C ILE A 9 -2.97 -11.93 8.68
N PRO A 10 -3.09 -11.27 9.86
CA PRO A 10 -3.18 -9.82 9.95
C PRO A 10 -1.95 -9.11 9.37
N ILE A 11 -2.15 -7.90 8.87
CA ILE A 11 -1.09 -7.13 8.18
C ILE A 11 -0.77 -5.87 8.99
N ILE A 12 0.51 -5.65 9.24
CA ILE A 12 1.03 -4.37 9.74
C ILE A 12 1.90 -3.75 8.65
N THR A 13 1.51 -2.57 8.20
CA THR A 13 2.21 -1.81 7.17
C THR A 13 3.03 -0.70 7.84
N LEU A 14 4.35 -0.70 7.61
CA LEU A 14 5.27 0.33 8.10
C LEU A 14 5.55 1.33 6.98
N LEU A 15 5.15 2.59 7.14
CA LEU A 15 5.21 3.59 6.08
C LEU A 15 6.38 4.57 6.29
N ASP A 16 7.32 4.56 5.35
CA ASP A 16 8.26 5.65 5.09
C ASP A 16 8.49 5.76 3.58
N VAL A 17 7.47 6.24 2.86
CA VAL A 17 7.45 6.27 1.38
C VAL A 17 7.41 7.71 0.84
N PRO A 18 8.37 8.10 -0.02
CA PRO A 18 8.39 9.43 -0.62
C PRO A 18 7.51 9.56 -1.87
N GLY A 19 7.13 8.44 -2.51
CA GLY A 19 6.49 8.42 -3.82
C GLY A 19 6.87 7.16 -4.61
N PHE A 20 6.37 7.05 -5.85
CA PHE A 20 6.88 6.10 -6.83
C PHE A 20 8.15 6.63 -7.50
N LEU A 21 9.00 5.72 -8.00
CA LEU A 21 10.20 6.09 -8.73
C LEU A 21 9.82 6.69 -10.10
N PRO A 22 10.17 7.94 -10.41
CA PRO A 22 9.92 8.51 -11.73
C PRO A 22 10.90 7.95 -12.76
N GLY A 23 10.47 7.88 -14.03
CA GLY A 23 11.35 7.55 -15.15
C GLY A 23 10.60 6.91 -16.32
N VAL A 24 11.04 7.20 -17.55
CA VAL A 24 10.43 6.64 -18.78
C VAL A 24 10.47 5.11 -18.77
N ASP A 25 11.56 4.54 -18.26
CA ASP A 25 11.70 3.08 -18.13
C ASP A 25 10.66 2.48 -17.18
N GLN A 26 10.26 3.21 -16.13
CA GLN A 26 9.21 2.75 -15.21
C GLN A 26 7.84 2.81 -15.87
N GLU A 27 7.56 3.89 -16.62
CA GLU A 27 6.31 4.03 -17.37
C GLU A 27 6.15 2.93 -18.41
N HIS A 28 7.18 2.67 -19.24
CA HIS A 28 7.18 1.57 -20.21
C HIS A 28 7.22 0.19 -19.54
N GLY A 29 7.84 0.08 -18.36
CA GLY A 29 7.76 -1.10 -17.49
C GLY A 29 6.37 -1.32 -16.89
N GLY A 30 5.42 -0.42 -17.12
CA GLY A 30 4.04 -0.52 -16.68
C GLY A 30 3.86 -0.22 -15.20
N ILE A 31 4.59 0.75 -14.64
CA ILE A 31 4.51 1.13 -13.23
C ILE A 31 3.08 1.42 -12.77
N ILE A 32 2.24 2.01 -13.64
CA ILE A 32 0.82 2.25 -13.37
C ILE A 32 0.08 0.93 -13.09
N ARG A 33 0.25 -0.07 -13.95
CA ARG A 33 -0.40 -1.38 -13.78
C ARG A 33 0.17 -2.14 -12.59
N HIS A 34 1.47 -2.05 -12.34
CA HIS A 34 2.12 -2.72 -11.21
C HIS A 34 1.75 -2.09 -9.87
N GLY A 35 1.73 -0.76 -9.77
CA GLY A 35 1.27 -0.03 -8.60
C GLY A 35 -0.21 -0.30 -8.30
N ALA A 36 -1.06 -0.35 -9.33
CA ALA A 36 -2.48 -0.69 -9.17
C ALA A 36 -2.71 -2.10 -8.61
N LYS A 37 -1.81 -3.08 -8.87
CA LYS A 37 -1.92 -4.42 -8.26
C LYS A 37 -1.76 -4.37 -6.74
N LEU A 38 -0.85 -3.55 -6.23
CA LEU A 38 -0.65 -3.40 -4.78
C LEU A 38 -1.85 -2.70 -4.14
N LEU A 39 -2.36 -1.64 -4.77
CA LEU A 39 -3.59 -0.97 -4.34
C LEU A 39 -4.76 -1.95 -4.28
N TYR A 40 -4.97 -2.71 -5.37
CA TYR A 40 -6.01 -3.72 -5.45
C TYR A 40 -5.87 -4.77 -4.34
N ALA A 41 -4.64 -5.25 -4.09
CA ALA A 41 -4.39 -6.24 -3.06
C ALA A 41 -4.75 -5.72 -1.65
N TYR A 42 -4.49 -4.45 -1.37
CA TYR A 42 -4.91 -3.83 -0.11
C TYR A 42 -6.42 -3.62 -0.06
N CYS A 43 -7.03 -2.99 -1.07
CA CYS A 43 -8.48 -2.75 -1.11
C CYS A 43 -9.32 -4.04 -1.03
N ASN A 44 -8.78 -5.16 -1.52
CA ASN A 44 -9.46 -6.45 -1.50
C ASN A 44 -9.16 -7.28 -0.25
N ALA A 45 -8.19 -6.88 0.59
CA ALA A 45 -7.87 -7.60 1.81
C ALA A 45 -8.97 -7.40 2.86
N THR A 46 -9.32 -8.48 3.56
CA THR A 46 -10.38 -8.53 4.58
C THR A 46 -9.85 -8.85 5.98
N VAL A 47 -8.60 -9.32 6.07
CA VAL A 47 -7.90 -9.49 7.35
C VAL A 47 -7.69 -8.14 8.06
N PRO A 48 -7.54 -8.12 9.40
CA PRO A 48 -7.22 -6.89 10.12
C PRO A 48 -5.92 -6.25 9.64
N ARG A 49 -5.94 -4.94 9.42
CA ARG A 49 -4.82 -4.16 8.86
C ARG A 49 -4.53 -2.94 9.71
N ILE A 50 -3.26 -2.78 10.09
CA ILE A 50 -2.76 -1.63 10.84
C ILE A 50 -1.68 -0.93 10.03
N SER A 51 -1.84 0.38 9.86
CA SER A 51 -0.89 1.25 9.19
C SER A 51 -0.12 2.07 10.22
N LEU A 52 1.22 2.07 10.16
CA LEU A 52 2.08 2.84 11.06
C LEU A 52 3.02 3.72 10.23
N ILE A 53 2.78 5.03 10.27
CA ILE A 53 3.62 6.03 9.61
C ILE A 53 4.86 6.27 10.48
N LEU A 54 6.02 5.92 9.94
CA LEU A 54 7.31 6.13 10.61
C LEU A 54 7.88 7.50 10.29
N ARG A 55 7.69 7.98 9.04
CA ARG A 55 8.19 9.28 8.60
C ARG A 55 7.48 9.80 7.34
N LYS A 56 7.93 9.44 6.13
CA LYS A 56 7.38 10.00 4.89
C LYS A 56 6.10 9.26 4.48
N ALA A 57 5.09 10.03 4.10
CA ALA A 57 3.83 9.51 3.60
C ALA A 57 3.26 10.51 2.57
N TYR A 58 3.73 10.45 1.32
CA TYR A 58 3.37 11.44 0.30
C TYR A 58 2.54 10.87 -0.86
N GLY A 59 1.52 11.65 -1.24
CA GLY A 59 0.76 11.49 -2.48
C GLY A 59 0.16 10.09 -2.69
N GLY A 60 0.16 9.64 -3.95
CA GLY A 60 -0.40 8.34 -4.31
C GLY A 60 0.31 7.16 -3.66
N ALA A 61 1.59 7.29 -3.31
CA ALA A 61 2.31 6.21 -2.63
C ALA A 61 1.79 5.97 -1.21
N TYR A 62 1.43 7.02 -0.46
CA TYR A 62 0.74 6.86 0.82
C TYR A 62 -0.60 6.11 0.64
N ILE A 63 -1.39 6.51 -0.36
CA ILE A 63 -2.70 5.89 -0.60
C ILE A 63 -2.54 4.39 -0.87
N VAL A 64 -1.62 4.02 -1.76
CA VAL A 64 -1.34 2.63 -2.14
C VAL A 64 -0.76 1.83 -0.97
N MET A 65 0.00 2.46 -0.08
CA MET A 65 0.66 1.83 1.06
C MET A 65 -0.26 1.76 2.29
N ASP A 66 -1.45 1.18 2.12
CA ASP A 66 -2.34 0.86 3.25
C ASP A 66 -2.85 2.09 4.03
N SER A 67 -3.23 3.15 3.31
CA SER A 67 -3.81 4.34 3.95
C SER A 67 -5.18 4.04 4.59
N GLN A 68 -5.56 4.85 5.58
CA GLN A 68 -6.89 4.78 6.19
C GLN A 68 -8.01 4.92 5.14
N SER A 69 -7.80 5.75 4.12
CA SER A 69 -8.78 6.00 3.05
C SER A 69 -9.12 4.78 2.20
N ILE A 70 -8.27 3.74 2.21
CA ILE A 70 -8.50 2.50 1.45
C ILE A 70 -8.93 1.33 2.34
N GLY A 71 -9.30 1.61 3.60
CA GLY A 71 -9.87 0.62 4.52
C GLY A 71 -8.86 0.00 5.49
N ALA A 72 -7.81 0.72 5.89
CA ALA A 72 -6.99 0.27 7.03
C ALA A 72 -7.80 0.48 8.32
N ASP A 73 -7.83 -0.53 9.20
CA ASP A 73 -8.67 -0.48 10.41
C ASP A 73 -8.13 0.55 11.40
N LEU A 74 -6.82 0.59 11.57
CA LEU A 74 -6.12 1.54 12.42
C LEU A 74 -4.95 2.16 11.66
N THR A 75 -4.75 3.45 11.86
CA THR A 75 -3.60 4.20 11.33
C THR A 75 -2.97 5.02 12.44
N TYR A 76 -1.68 4.82 12.67
CA TYR A 76 -0.86 5.53 13.64
C TYR A 76 0.22 6.36 12.92
N ALA A 77 0.69 7.42 13.57
CA ALA A 77 1.74 8.31 13.08
C ALA A 77 2.63 8.79 14.24
#